data_AF-A0A940Q2I3-F1
#
_entry.id   AF-A0A940Q2I3-F1
#
_cell.length_a   1.000
_cell.length_b   1.000
_cell.length_c   1.000
_cell.angle_alpha   90.00
_cell.angle_beta   90.00
_cell.angle_gamma   90.00
#
_symmetry.space_group_name_H-M   'P 1'
#
loop_
_entity.id
_entity.type
_entity.pdbx_description
1 polymer ?
#
loop_
_entity_poly.entity_id
_entity_poly.type
_entity_poly.pdbx_seq_one_letter_code
_entity_poly.pdbx_strand_id
1 'polypeptide(L)'
;MAEINRLEVKNIPLYNYRNKKFICTEAQPVIDDIPLGEHINIWAEKNGIYEIKGYDCKLLQSTLVPELDDEYCNRFMEMLLKKREAAVIPVMVCDDDRDFSCLILTVRLRFDNSFVYWDEIGYVCGKREDDRAFGISYIEGYSERDWELYGNNIALEEPLSSEWKKWVEANTDEELFRRLVNYHFPFWQKRENVETIFRPQWKFRLDTYEKMLCFFRKGCVRNLSDNDLPML
;
A
#
# COMPACT_ATOMS: atom_id res chain seq x y z
N MET A 1 26.43 -12.96 -5.19
CA MET A 1 25.82 -12.23 -4.08
C MET A 1 25.14 -11.02 -4.69
N ALA A 2 23.84 -10.79 -4.44
CA ALA A 2 23.19 -9.58 -4.93
C ALA A 2 23.87 -8.35 -4.29
N GLU A 3 24.29 -7.39 -5.11
CA GLU A 3 24.80 -6.11 -4.63
C GLU A 3 23.70 -5.37 -3.85
N ILE A 4 24.09 -4.61 -2.83
CA ILE A 4 23.15 -3.80 -2.05
C ILE A 4 22.73 -2.62 -2.92
N ASN A 5 21.43 -2.48 -3.17
CA ASN A 5 20.89 -1.36 -3.94
C ASN A 5 20.88 -0.08 -3.11
N ARG A 6 21.15 1.06 -3.76
CA ARG A 6 21.04 2.39 -3.15
C ARG A 6 19.58 2.82 -3.16
N LEU A 7 18.99 2.93 -1.97
CA LEU A 7 17.64 3.46 -1.77
C LEU A 7 17.71 4.85 -1.14
N GLU A 8 17.14 5.83 -1.83
CA GLU A 8 17.16 7.23 -1.40
C GLU A 8 15.81 7.89 -1.70
N VAL A 9 15.54 9.02 -1.07
CA VAL A 9 14.43 9.90 -1.47
C VAL A 9 15.02 11.13 -2.15
N LYS A 10 14.57 11.42 -3.37
CA LYS A 10 15.05 12.56 -4.16
C LYS A 10 13.88 13.37 -4.70
N ASN A 11 14.06 14.68 -4.70
CA ASN A 11 13.20 15.58 -5.49
C ASN A 11 13.54 15.38 -6.96
N ILE A 12 12.61 14.79 -7.69
CA ILE A 12 12.77 14.50 -9.12
C ILE A 12 11.60 15.09 -9.91
N PRO A 13 11.83 15.57 -11.13
CA PRO A 13 10.75 15.98 -12.02
C PRO A 13 9.84 14.79 -12.34
N LEU A 14 8.55 14.90 -12.01
CA LEU A 14 7.53 13.97 -12.44
C LEU A 14 7.07 14.36 -13.84
N TYR A 15 7.29 13.45 -14.79
CA TYR A 15 6.87 13.58 -16.18
C TYR A 15 5.78 12.57 -16.46
N ASN A 16 4.65 13.07 -16.95
CA ASN A 16 3.51 12.26 -17.35
C ASN A 16 3.68 11.84 -18.82
N TYR A 17 3.89 10.54 -19.04
CA TYR A 17 4.11 9.99 -20.37
C TYR A 17 2.82 9.88 -21.19
N ARG A 18 1.65 9.82 -20.54
CA ARG A 18 0.34 9.83 -21.23
C ARG A 18 0.10 11.17 -21.94
N ASN A 19 0.34 12.29 -21.26
CA ASN A 19 0.06 13.64 -21.80
C ASN A 19 1.32 14.40 -22.26
N LYS A 20 2.51 13.81 -22.10
CA LYS A 20 3.82 14.36 -22.49
C LYS A 20 4.17 15.70 -21.83
N LYS A 21 3.90 15.84 -20.52
CA LYS A 21 4.18 17.07 -19.77
C LYS A 21 4.86 16.79 -18.43
N PHE A 22 5.71 17.72 -18.01
CA PHE A 22 6.12 17.82 -16.61
C PHE A 22 4.93 18.26 -15.76
N ILE A 23 4.69 17.55 -14.66
CA ILE A 23 3.63 17.89 -13.70
C ILE A 23 4.21 18.77 -12.62
N CYS A 24 5.19 18.27 -11.88
CA CYS A 24 5.80 18.91 -10.73
C CYS A 24 7.19 18.33 -10.46
N THR A 25 7.87 18.86 -9.44
CA THR A 25 9.01 18.18 -8.82
C THR A 25 8.56 17.70 -7.45
N GLU A 26 8.69 16.41 -7.18
CA GLU A 26 8.23 15.81 -5.93
C GLU A 26 9.27 14.84 -5.39
N ALA A 27 9.28 14.70 -4.06
CA ALA A 27 10.13 13.74 -3.37
C ALA A 27 9.62 12.31 -3.65
N GLN A 28 10.43 11.50 -4.33
CA GLN A 28 10.07 10.14 -4.71
C GLN A 28 11.15 9.15 -4.25
N PRO A 29 10.77 7.89 -3.93
CA PRO A 29 11.75 6.85 -3.67
C PRO A 29 12.47 6.49 -4.97
N VAL A 30 13.80 6.54 -4.94
CA VAL A 30 14.67 6.13 -6.04
C VAL A 30 15.50 4.93 -5.64
N ILE A 31 15.65 4.00 -6.58
CA ILE A 31 16.46 2.80 -6.45
C ILE A 31 17.53 2.87 -7.52
N ASP A 32 18.78 3.01 -7.08
CA ASP A 32 19.94 3.23 -7.94
C ASP A 32 19.74 4.44 -8.89
N ASP A 33 19.25 5.55 -8.33
CA ASP A 33 18.90 6.82 -9.00
C ASP A 33 17.72 6.76 -9.99
N ILE A 34 17.09 5.61 -10.14
CA ILE A 34 15.92 5.44 -11.00
C ILE A 34 14.66 5.44 -10.13
N PRO A 35 13.63 6.24 -10.46
CA PRO A 35 12.37 6.26 -9.71
C PRO A 35 11.71 4.89 -9.68
N LEU A 36 11.10 4.50 -8.57
CA LEU A 36 10.45 3.19 -8.45
C LEU A 36 9.44 2.93 -9.59
N GLY A 37 8.56 3.89 -9.87
CA GLY A 37 7.60 3.80 -10.97
C GLY A 37 8.26 3.63 -12.35
N GLU A 38 9.46 4.17 -12.54
CA GLU A 38 10.18 4.04 -13.82
C GLU A 38 10.69 2.63 -14.08
N HIS A 39 11.20 1.94 -13.04
CA HIS A 39 11.61 0.54 -13.16
C HIS A 39 10.47 -0.34 -13.69
N ILE A 40 9.25 -0.06 -13.25
CA ILE A 40 8.05 -0.82 -13.62
C ILE A 40 7.56 -0.43 -15.01
N ASN A 41 7.54 0.86 -15.34
CA ASN A 41 7.20 1.33 -16.69
C ASN A 41 8.15 0.74 -17.75
N ILE A 42 9.47 0.81 -17.54
CA ILE A 42 10.48 0.24 -18.45
C ILE A 42 10.26 -1.27 -18.64
N TRP A 43 9.96 -1.99 -17.55
CA TRP A 43 9.69 -3.41 -17.64
C TRP A 43 8.42 -3.71 -18.43
N ALA A 44 7.32 -2.99 -18.16
CA ALA A 44 6.03 -3.18 -18.81
C ALA A 44 6.12 -2.89 -20.32
N GLU A 45 6.89 -1.87 -20.69
CA GLU A 45 7.20 -1.56 -22.09
C GLU A 45 7.91 -2.72 -22.79
N LYS A 46 9.02 -3.21 -22.20
CA LYS A 46 9.83 -4.31 -22.75
C LYS A 46 9.06 -5.62 -22.92
N ASN A 47 8.13 -5.91 -22.02
CA ASN A 47 7.40 -7.18 -22.00
C ASN A 47 6.01 -7.12 -22.64
N GLY A 48 5.60 -5.96 -23.13
CA GLY A 48 4.32 -5.84 -23.81
C GLY A 48 3.09 -5.94 -22.90
N ILE A 49 3.21 -5.69 -21.59
CA ILE A 49 2.08 -5.82 -20.65
C ILE A 49 1.20 -4.58 -20.73
N TYR A 50 0.03 -4.72 -21.37
CA TYR A 50 -0.82 -3.58 -21.75
C TYR A 50 -1.67 -3.05 -20.60
N GLU A 51 -2.02 -3.91 -19.66
CA GLU A 51 -2.77 -3.61 -18.44
C GLU A 51 -2.04 -2.57 -17.60
N ILE A 52 -0.71 -2.67 -17.53
CA ILE A 52 0.16 -1.72 -16.83
C ILE A 52 0.57 -0.57 -17.75
N LYS A 53 0.79 -0.78 -19.06
CA LYS A 53 1.06 0.33 -20.02
C LYS A 53 -0.05 1.38 -20.03
N GLY A 54 -1.28 0.97 -19.72
CA GLY A 54 -2.37 1.90 -19.51
C GLY A 54 -2.02 2.95 -18.47
N TYR A 55 -1.31 2.58 -17.40
CA TYR A 55 -0.95 3.42 -16.26
C TYR A 55 0.49 3.93 -16.34
N ASP A 56 0.65 5.23 -16.14
CA ASP A 56 1.98 5.77 -15.89
C ASP A 56 2.31 5.50 -14.42
N CYS A 57 3.16 4.50 -14.15
CA CYS A 57 3.47 4.09 -12.78
C CYS A 57 4.15 5.18 -11.94
N LYS A 58 4.59 6.29 -12.57
CA LYS A 58 5.08 7.47 -11.86
C LYS A 58 3.97 8.34 -11.29
N LEU A 59 2.74 8.19 -11.77
CA LEU A 59 1.56 8.88 -11.25
C LEU A 59 0.91 8.12 -10.12
N LEU A 60 1.12 6.80 -10.06
CA LEU A 60 0.55 5.98 -9.00
C LEU A 60 1.04 6.46 -7.62
N GLN A 61 0.10 6.57 -6.68
CA GLN A 61 0.41 7.00 -5.32
C GLN A 61 1.19 5.89 -4.62
N SER A 62 2.31 6.24 -3.97
CA SER A 62 3.05 5.27 -3.16
C SER A 62 2.34 5.03 -1.83
N THR A 63 1.97 3.77 -1.56
CA THR A 63 1.27 3.36 -0.33
C THR A 63 2.20 3.24 0.87
N LEU A 64 3.53 3.30 0.64
CA LEU A 64 4.53 3.33 1.71
C LEU A 64 4.59 4.69 2.42
N VAL A 65 3.87 5.67 1.86
CA VAL A 65 3.76 7.04 2.35
C VAL A 65 2.40 7.16 3.07
N PRO A 66 2.32 7.80 4.23
CA PRO A 66 1.02 8.23 4.77
C PRO A 66 0.44 9.33 3.87
N GLU A 67 -0.88 9.51 3.87
CA GLU A 67 -1.68 10.30 2.90
C GLU A 67 -2.43 9.46 1.86
N LEU A 68 -2.76 8.21 2.18
CA LEU A 68 -3.92 7.60 1.54
C LEU A 68 -5.18 8.37 2.00
N ASP A 69 -6.16 8.52 1.12
CA ASP A 69 -7.32 9.40 1.37
C ASP A 69 -8.11 8.98 2.61
N ASP A 70 -8.15 7.67 2.89
CA ASP A 70 -8.86 7.11 4.01
C ASP A 70 -7.95 6.67 5.18
N GLU A 71 -8.41 6.89 6.40
CA GLU A 71 -7.68 6.54 7.63
C GLU A 71 -7.42 5.02 7.75
N TYR A 72 -8.40 4.17 7.44
CA TYR A 72 -8.24 2.71 7.49
C TYR A 72 -7.14 2.20 6.58
N CYS A 73 -6.95 2.83 5.42
CA CYS A 73 -5.86 2.49 4.50
C CYS A 73 -4.50 2.82 5.12
N ASN A 74 -4.37 4.00 5.73
CA ASN A 74 -3.15 4.41 6.44
C ASN A 74 -2.87 3.48 7.64
N ARG A 75 -3.88 3.18 8.47
CA ARG A 75 -3.80 2.23 9.60
C ARG A 75 -3.32 0.85 9.14
N PHE A 76 -3.87 0.36 8.04
CA PHE A 76 -3.53 -0.92 7.46
C PHE A 76 -2.07 -0.96 6.97
N MET A 77 -1.62 0.06 6.23
CA MET A 77 -0.22 0.15 5.81
C MET A 77 0.73 0.27 6.99
N GLU A 78 0.38 1.04 8.02
CA GLU A 78 1.19 1.14 9.24
C GLU A 78 1.32 -0.21 9.95
N MET A 79 0.22 -0.96 10.06
CA MET A 79 0.22 -2.32 10.62
C MET A 79 1.17 -3.24 9.84
N LEU A 80 1.07 -3.28 8.51
CA LEU A 80 1.92 -4.12 7.66
C LEU A 80 3.41 -3.79 7.82
N LEU A 81 3.75 -2.50 7.78
CA LEU A 81 5.13 -2.03 7.88
C LEU A 81 5.72 -2.24 9.28
N LYS A 82 4.89 -2.25 10.34
CA LYS A 82 5.33 -2.56 11.71
C LYS A 82 5.62 -4.05 11.93
N LYS A 83 4.85 -4.96 11.32
CA LYS A 83 5.02 -6.41 11.51
C LYS A 83 6.39 -6.93 11.07
N ARG A 84 6.99 -6.34 10.02
CA ARG A 84 8.30 -6.76 9.47
C ARG A 84 8.38 -8.25 9.15
N GLU A 85 7.27 -8.80 8.67
CA GLU A 85 7.16 -10.20 8.25
C GLU A 85 7.29 -10.31 6.74
N ALA A 86 7.69 -11.49 6.27
CA ALA A 86 7.66 -11.76 4.84
C ALA A 86 6.21 -11.80 4.35
N ALA A 87 5.87 -10.92 3.42
CA ALA A 87 4.50 -10.74 2.94
C ALA A 87 4.48 -10.09 1.55
N VAL A 88 3.40 -10.32 0.81
CA VAL A 88 3.04 -9.52 -0.36
C VAL A 88 2.27 -8.31 0.13
N ILE A 89 2.82 -7.11 -0.04
CA ILE A 89 2.19 -5.86 0.40
C ILE A 89 1.97 -4.93 -0.80
N PRO A 90 0.95 -4.06 -0.77
CA PRO A 90 0.78 -3.04 -1.79
C PRO A 90 1.89 -1.99 -1.64
N VAL A 91 2.43 -1.51 -2.76
CA VAL A 91 3.48 -0.49 -2.80
C VAL A 91 3.07 0.75 -3.61
N MET A 92 2.17 0.58 -4.57
CA MET A 92 1.58 1.68 -5.34
C MET A 92 0.12 1.37 -5.69
N VAL A 93 -0.71 2.42 -5.77
CA VAL A 93 -2.13 2.36 -6.15
C VAL A 93 -2.48 3.44 -7.18
N CYS A 94 -3.66 3.31 -7.80
CA CYS A 94 -4.21 4.32 -8.70
C CYS A 94 -4.19 5.72 -8.05
N ASP A 95 -3.84 6.75 -8.81
CA ASP A 95 -3.87 8.14 -8.34
C ASP A 95 -5.30 8.65 -8.13
N ASP A 96 -6.21 8.20 -9.00
CA ASP A 96 -7.64 8.51 -8.95
C ASP A 96 -8.40 7.72 -7.86
N ASP A 97 -7.81 6.63 -7.35
CA ASP A 97 -8.50 5.71 -6.43
C ASP A 97 -7.52 5.02 -5.47
N ARG A 98 -7.50 5.52 -4.23
CA ARG A 98 -6.46 5.23 -3.22
C ARG A 98 -6.92 4.27 -2.13
N ASP A 99 -8.09 3.65 -2.29
CA ASP A 99 -8.72 2.75 -1.30
C ASP A 99 -8.40 1.25 -1.49
N PHE A 100 -7.44 0.94 -2.37
CA PHE A 100 -7.10 -0.43 -2.80
C PHE A 100 -8.19 -1.13 -3.63
N SER A 101 -9.16 -0.43 -4.21
CA SER A 101 -10.20 -1.08 -5.04
C SER A 101 -9.84 -1.14 -6.54
N CYS A 102 -8.96 -0.27 -7.03
CA CYS A 102 -8.49 -0.25 -8.43
C CYS A 102 -7.16 -1.01 -8.63
N LEU A 103 -6.25 -0.46 -9.46
CA LEU A 103 -4.92 -1.03 -9.71
C LEU A 103 -4.07 -0.98 -8.44
N ILE A 104 -3.59 -2.14 -8.02
CA ILE A 104 -2.61 -2.28 -6.93
C ILE A 104 -1.38 -2.96 -7.48
N LEU A 105 -0.24 -2.28 -7.37
CA LEU A 105 1.07 -2.89 -7.51
C LEU A 105 1.54 -3.35 -6.14
N THR A 106 2.02 -4.58 -6.08
CA THR A 106 2.46 -5.24 -4.85
C THR A 106 3.93 -5.61 -4.93
N VAL A 107 4.54 -5.77 -3.76
CA VAL A 107 5.89 -6.31 -3.61
C VAL A 107 5.88 -7.45 -2.61
N ARG A 108 6.54 -8.56 -2.98
CA ARG A 108 6.88 -9.64 -2.05
C ARG A 108 8.11 -9.23 -1.25
N LEU A 109 7.88 -8.87 -0.01
CA LEU A 109 8.92 -8.54 0.95
C LEU A 109 9.43 -9.77 1.68
N ARG A 110 10.70 -9.71 2.03
CA ARG A 110 11.33 -10.58 3.01
C ARG A 110 12.30 -9.73 3.84
N PHE A 111 12.41 -10.06 5.12
CA PHE A 111 13.27 -9.36 6.05
C PHE A 111 14.32 -10.33 6.61
N ASP A 112 15.51 -9.80 6.92
CA ASP A 112 16.45 -10.40 7.86
C ASP A 112 16.92 -9.34 8.88
N ASN A 113 17.88 -9.69 9.74
CA ASN A 113 18.36 -8.79 10.79
C ASN A 113 18.95 -7.46 10.30
N SER A 114 19.30 -7.34 9.02
CA SER A 114 20.00 -6.16 8.48
C SER A 114 19.45 -5.67 7.15
N PHE A 115 18.58 -6.43 6.49
CA PHE A 115 18.14 -6.14 5.13
C PHE A 115 16.64 -6.36 4.93
N VAL A 116 16.10 -5.54 4.02
CA VAL A 116 14.79 -5.73 3.40
C VAL A 116 15.03 -6.14 1.95
N TYR A 117 14.35 -7.19 1.53
CA TYR A 117 14.41 -7.70 0.17
C TYR A 117 13.09 -7.48 -0.52
N TRP A 118 13.16 -6.97 -1.75
CA TRP A 118 12.03 -6.92 -2.67
C TRP A 118 12.28 -8.04 -3.68
N ASP A 119 11.71 -9.21 -3.40
CA ASP A 119 12.00 -10.42 -4.17
C ASP A 119 11.23 -10.41 -5.50
N GLU A 120 9.96 -9.98 -5.48
CA GLU A 120 9.06 -9.95 -6.64
C GLU A 120 8.16 -8.70 -6.58
N ILE A 121 7.91 -8.07 -7.72
CA ILE A 121 6.89 -7.04 -7.92
C ILE A 121 5.79 -7.64 -8.80
N GLY A 122 4.54 -7.42 -8.43
CA GLY A 122 3.38 -7.92 -9.16
C GLY A 122 2.22 -6.94 -9.14
N TYR A 123 1.13 -7.30 -9.81
CA TYR A 123 -0.13 -6.58 -9.69
C TYR A 123 -1.26 -7.53 -9.29
N VAL A 124 -2.25 -7.02 -8.58
CA VAL A 124 -3.41 -7.80 -8.16
C VAL A 124 -4.34 -7.98 -9.36
N CYS A 125 -4.59 -9.23 -9.76
CA CYS A 125 -5.42 -9.58 -10.92
C CYS A 125 -6.50 -10.61 -10.62
N GLY A 126 -6.49 -11.21 -9.43
CA GLY A 126 -7.50 -12.19 -9.04
C GLY A 126 -8.90 -11.58 -8.97
N LYS A 127 -9.92 -12.39 -9.29
CA LYS A 127 -11.32 -11.99 -9.15
C LYS A 127 -11.66 -11.87 -7.65
N ARG A 128 -12.05 -10.67 -7.23
CA ARG A 128 -12.55 -10.44 -5.86
C ARG A 128 -14.00 -10.91 -5.75
N GLU A 129 -14.30 -11.49 -4.60
CA GLU A 129 -15.64 -11.82 -4.15
C GLU A 129 -16.18 -10.68 -3.29
N ASP A 130 -17.44 -10.79 -2.88
CA ASP A 130 -18.02 -9.85 -1.92
C ASP A 130 -17.32 -9.98 -0.56
N ASP A 131 -16.67 -8.91 -0.14
CA ASP A 131 -15.82 -8.88 1.05
C ASP A 131 -16.57 -8.49 2.34
N ARG A 132 -17.87 -8.17 2.25
CA ARG A 132 -18.67 -7.70 3.40
C ARG A 132 -18.72 -8.67 4.56
N ALA A 133 -18.65 -9.97 4.26
CA ALA A 133 -18.61 -11.02 5.29
C ALA A 133 -17.27 -11.07 6.05
N PHE A 134 -16.23 -10.41 5.54
CA PHE A 134 -14.88 -10.40 6.13
C PHE A 134 -14.60 -9.18 7.00
N GLY A 135 -15.58 -8.28 7.16
CA GLY A 135 -15.50 -7.13 8.05
C GLY A 135 -15.74 -7.50 9.50
N ILE A 136 -16.60 -6.74 10.17
CA ILE A 136 -16.92 -6.92 11.58
C ILE A 136 -17.59 -8.26 11.88
N SER A 137 -18.34 -8.84 10.94
CA SER A 137 -18.99 -10.15 11.12
C SER A 137 -18.02 -11.35 11.00
N TYR A 138 -16.74 -11.12 10.68
CA TYR A 138 -15.73 -12.17 10.57
C TYR A 138 -15.12 -12.54 11.92
N ILE A 139 -15.85 -13.31 12.70
CA ILE A 139 -15.49 -13.65 14.08
C ILE A 139 -14.27 -14.57 14.19
N GLU A 140 -13.93 -15.33 13.14
CA GLU A 140 -12.74 -16.18 13.11
C GLU A 140 -11.43 -15.37 13.20
N GLY A 141 -11.48 -14.09 12.80
CA GLY A 141 -10.34 -13.16 12.89
C GLY A 141 -10.24 -12.40 14.21
N TYR A 142 -11.16 -12.61 15.16
CA TYR A 142 -11.21 -11.82 16.39
C TYR A 142 -10.09 -12.16 17.37
N SER A 143 -9.48 -11.11 17.92
CA SER A 143 -8.69 -11.18 19.15
C SER A 143 -9.59 -11.11 20.40
N GLU A 144 -9.03 -11.40 21.58
CA GLU A 144 -9.73 -11.21 22.86
C GLU A 144 -10.28 -9.78 23.03
N ARG A 145 -9.50 -8.78 22.60
CA ARG A 145 -9.92 -7.38 22.64
C ARG A 145 -11.11 -7.12 21.71
N ASP A 146 -11.16 -7.78 20.57
CA ASP A 146 -12.30 -7.64 19.65
C ASP A 146 -13.57 -8.24 20.25
N TRP A 147 -13.46 -9.36 20.96
CA TRP A 147 -14.57 -9.92 21.72
C TRP A 147 -15.07 -8.99 22.81
N GLU A 148 -14.17 -8.32 23.54
CA GLU A 148 -14.53 -7.32 24.55
C GLU A 148 -15.27 -6.12 23.95
N LEU A 149 -14.86 -5.65 22.77
CA LEU A 149 -15.41 -4.46 22.12
C LEU A 149 -16.71 -4.73 21.35
N TYR A 150 -16.79 -5.88 20.66
CA TYR A 150 -17.82 -6.13 19.65
C TYR A 150 -18.68 -7.36 19.93
N GLY A 151 -18.21 -8.27 20.79
CA GLY A 151 -18.85 -9.57 21.04
C GLY A 151 -20.31 -9.49 21.45
N ASN A 152 -20.65 -8.48 22.26
CA ASN A 152 -22.01 -8.28 22.79
C ASN A 152 -22.81 -7.17 22.07
N ASN A 153 -22.32 -6.61 20.95
CA ASN A 153 -23.05 -5.58 20.21
C ASN A 153 -23.34 -5.94 18.74
N ILE A 154 -22.35 -6.27 17.93
CA ILE A 154 -22.46 -6.37 16.47
C ILE A 154 -21.79 -7.62 15.91
N ALA A 155 -20.90 -8.28 16.65
CA ALA A 155 -20.09 -9.39 16.14
C ALA A 155 -20.91 -10.54 15.52
N LEU A 156 -22.11 -10.78 16.03
CA LEU A 156 -23.01 -11.85 15.58
C LEU A 156 -24.13 -11.37 14.65
N GLU A 157 -24.15 -10.09 14.27
CA GLU A 157 -25.13 -9.57 13.31
C GLU A 157 -24.80 -10.03 11.89
N GLU A 158 -25.83 -10.45 11.15
CA GLU A 158 -25.68 -10.87 9.76
C GLU A 158 -25.26 -9.69 8.88
N PRO A 159 -24.29 -9.89 7.95
CA PRO A 159 -23.97 -8.87 6.96
C PRO A 159 -25.22 -8.40 6.22
N LEU A 160 -25.37 -7.09 6.05
CA LEU A 160 -26.53 -6.43 5.44
C LEU A 160 -27.82 -6.40 6.26
N SER A 161 -27.82 -6.92 7.50
CA SER A 161 -28.92 -6.68 8.45
C SER A 161 -29.08 -5.17 8.70
N SER A 162 -30.26 -4.75 9.19
CA SER A 162 -30.50 -3.34 9.50
C SER A 162 -29.57 -2.82 10.59
N GLU A 163 -29.28 -3.63 11.61
CA GLU A 163 -28.38 -3.24 12.69
C GLU A 163 -26.93 -3.23 12.24
N TRP A 164 -26.52 -4.19 11.41
CA TRP A 164 -25.20 -4.18 10.77
C TRP A 164 -24.99 -2.92 9.92
N LYS A 165 -25.97 -2.55 9.08
CA LYS A 165 -25.87 -1.35 8.22
C LYS A 165 -25.72 -0.08 9.05
N LYS A 166 -26.53 0.09 10.09
CA LYS A 166 -26.43 1.24 11.00
C LYS A 166 -25.08 1.29 11.69
N TRP A 167 -24.55 0.14 12.11
CA TRP A 167 -23.24 0.09 12.75
C TRP A 167 -22.13 0.43 11.76
N VAL A 168 -22.15 -0.13 10.55
CA VAL A 168 -21.17 0.18 9.51
C VAL A 168 -21.21 1.66 9.14
N GLU A 169 -22.38 2.27 8.97
CA GLU A 169 -22.51 3.70 8.72
C GLU A 169 -21.83 4.55 9.81
N ALA A 170 -21.89 4.10 11.06
CA ALA A 170 -21.26 4.78 12.19
C ALA A 170 -19.78 4.41 12.40
N ASN A 171 -19.30 3.31 11.80
CA ASN A 171 -17.97 2.72 12.04
C ASN A 171 -17.28 2.28 10.74
N THR A 172 -17.49 3.02 9.64
CA THR A 172 -16.98 2.68 8.30
C THR A 172 -15.49 2.39 8.29
N ASP A 173 -14.70 3.21 9.00
CA ASP A 173 -13.25 3.04 9.08
C ASP A 173 -12.84 1.68 9.66
N GLU A 174 -13.47 1.28 10.76
CA GLU A 174 -13.16 0.00 11.42
C GLU A 174 -13.63 -1.19 10.59
N GLU A 175 -14.80 -1.08 9.96
CA GLU A 175 -15.33 -2.10 9.04
C GLU A 175 -14.39 -2.34 7.85
N LEU A 176 -13.97 -1.27 7.17
CA LEU A 176 -13.12 -1.37 5.99
C LEU A 176 -11.69 -1.80 6.35
N PHE A 177 -11.16 -1.34 7.49
CA PHE A 177 -9.89 -1.84 8.04
C PHE A 177 -9.93 -3.36 8.22
N ARG A 178 -11.01 -3.89 8.83
CA ARG A 178 -11.18 -5.33 9.05
C ARG A 178 -11.23 -6.11 7.73
N ARG A 179 -11.94 -5.61 6.73
CA ARG A 179 -11.97 -6.24 5.41
C ARG A 179 -10.58 -6.28 4.77
N LEU A 180 -9.79 -5.21 4.88
CA LEU A 180 -8.40 -5.22 4.39
C LEU A 180 -7.57 -6.30 5.08
N VAL A 181 -7.68 -6.44 6.39
CA VAL A 181 -6.93 -7.41 7.19
C VAL A 181 -7.37 -8.85 6.93
N ASN A 182 -8.68 -9.10 6.88
CA ASN A 182 -9.25 -10.44 6.87
C ASN A 182 -9.48 -11.01 5.47
N TYR A 183 -9.63 -10.14 4.46
CA TYR A 183 -9.89 -10.56 3.08
C TYR A 183 -8.76 -10.15 2.14
N HIS A 184 -8.55 -8.85 1.93
CA HIS A 184 -7.67 -8.36 0.87
C HIS A 184 -6.22 -8.77 1.10
N PHE A 185 -5.73 -8.66 2.34
CA PHE A 185 -4.36 -9.02 2.65
C PHE A 185 -4.07 -10.51 2.45
N PRO A 186 -4.87 -11.46 3.00
CA PRO A 186 -4.78 -12.88 2.67
C PRO A 186 -4.94 -13.17 1.18
N PHE A 187 -5.83 -12.45 0.50
CA PHE A 187 -6.05 -12.58 -0.93
C PHE A 187 -4.76 -12.29 -1.73
N TRP A 188 -4.02 -11.24 -1.40
CA TRP A 188 -2.74 -10.91 -2.07
C TRP A 188 -1.61 -11.89 -1.76
N GLN A 189 -1.69 -12.67 -0.67
CA GLN A 189 -0.65 -13.66 -0.36
C GLN A 189 -0.69 -14.86 -1.31
N LYS A 190 -1.86 -15.13 -1.91
CA LYS A 190 -2.07 -16.24 -2.84
C LYS A 190 -1.47 -15.92 -4.21
N ARG A 191 -0.65 -16.82 -4.75
CA ARG A 191 0.08 -16.60 -6.01
C ARG A 191 -0.85 -16.43 -7.21
N GLU A 192 -1.97 -17.14 -7.21
CA GLU A 192 -2.99 -17.06 -8.26
C GLU A 192 -3.69 -15.70 -8.35
N ASN A 193 -3.59 -14.87 -7.30
CA ASN A 193 -4.23 -13.55 -7.24
C ASN A 193 -3.30 -12.39 -7.59
N VAL A 194 -1.98 -12.68 -7.71
CA VAL A 194 -0.95 -11.68 -8.00
C VAL A 194 -0.11 -12.15 -9.17
N GLU A 195 -0.26 -11.50 -10.31
CA GLU A 195 0.59 -11.76 -11.46
C GLU A 195 1.94 -11.05 -11.27
N THR A 196 3.02 -11.83 -11.34
CA THR A 196 4.37 -11.29 -11.20
C THR A 196 4.75 -10.52 -12.47
N ILE A 197 5.11 -9.26 -12.26
CA ILE A 197 5.66 -8.35 -13.26
C ILE A 197 7.15 -8.64 -13.34
N PHE A 198 7.89 -8.26 -12.31
CA PHE A 198 9.35 -8.25 -12.35
C PHE A 198 9.92 -8.88 -11.07
N ARG A 199 11.09 -9.51 -11.19
CA ARG A 199 11.84 -10.08 -10.07
C ARG A 199 13.13 -9.30 -9.88
N PRO A 200 13.08 -8.12 -9.22
CA PRO A 200 14.25 -7.28 -9.05
C PRO A 200 15.33 -7.93 -8.17
N GLN A 201 14.92 -8.73 -7.18
CA GLN A 201 15.79 -9.21 -6.12
C GLN A 201 16.54 -8.07 -5.41
N TRP A 202 15.91 -6.90 -5.30
CA TRP A 202 16.55 -5.74 -4.69
C TRP A 202 16.80 -5.99 -3.22
N LYS A 203 17.94 -5.51 -2.76
CA LYS A 203 18.39 -5.65 -1.38
C LYS A 203 18.72 -4.29 -0.80
N PHE A 204 17.99 -3.90 0.23
CA PHE A 204 18.17 -2.63 0.92
C PHE A 204 18.64 -2.87 2.34
N ARG A 205 19.54 -2.02 2.85
CA ARG A 205 19.81 -2.00 4.29
C ARG A 205 18.56 -1.57 5.04
N LEU A 206 18.28 -2.23 6.16
CA LEU A 206 17.10 -1.99 6.96
C LEU A 206 17.05 -0.55 7.50
N ASP A 207 18.18 0.00 7.95
CA ASP A 207 18.27 1.38 8.43
C ASP A 207 17.99 2.42 7.32
N THR A 208 18.42 2.15 6.09
CA THR A 208 18.10 2.99 4.93
C THR A 208 16.61 2.91 4.58
N TYR A 209 16.05 1.69 4.59
CA TYR A 209 14.63 1.48 4.32
C TYR A 209 13.75 2.17 5.37
N GLU A 210 14.11 2.08 6.65
CA GLU A 210 13.44 2.78 7.74
C GLU A 210 13.53 4.30 7.59
N LYS A 211 14.69 4.85 7.20
CA LYS A 211 14.81 6.29 6.93
C LYS A 211 13.88 6.76 5.83
N MET A 212 13.74 5.97 4.76
CA MET A 212 12.78 6.25 3.68
C MET A 212 11.35 6.26 4.24
N LEU A 213 10.93 5.21 4.96
CA LEU A 213 9.60 5.16 5.58
C LEU A 213 9.38 6.32 6.57
N CYS A 214 10.41 6.69 7.35
CA CYS A 214 10.35 7.81 8.29
C CYS A 214 10.25 9.17 7.61
N PHE A 215 10.97 9.39 6.49
CA PHE A 215 10.86 10.60 5.69
C PHE A 215 9.40 10.81 5.28
N PHE A 216 8.81 9.75 4.74
CA PHE A 216 7.42 9.75 4.32
C PHE A 216 6.45 9.96 5.48
N ARG A 217 6.66 9.31 6.63
CA ARG A 217 5.87 9.55 7.85
C ARG A 217 5.94 10.98 8.38
N LYS A 218 7.10 11.64 8.28
CA LYS A 218 7.32 13.00 8.80
C LYS A 218 6.92 14.10 7.82
N GLY A 219 6.88 13.81 6.52
CA GLY A 219 6.31 14.72 5.51
C GLY A 219 4.88 15.14 5.86
N CYS A 220 4.06 14.20 6.34
CA CYS A 220 2.68 14.44 6.76
C CYS A 220 2.51 15.36 7.98
N VAL A 221 3.52 15.46 8.86
CA VAL A 221 3.42 16.33 10.05
C VAL A 221 3.64 17.80 9.69
N ARG A 222 4.37 18.10 8.60
CA ARG A 222 4.62 19.49 8.18
C ARG A 222 3.46 20.11 7.42
N ASN A 223 2.64 19.32 6.72
CA ASN A 223 1.48 19.83 5.98
C ASN A 223 0.20 19.97 6.83
N LEU A 224 0.23 19.60 8.11
CA LEU A 224 -0.88 19.81 9.06
C LEU A 224 -0.61 20.96 10.06
N SER A 225 0.48 21.71 9.89
CA SER A 225 0.82 22.85 10.77
C SER A 225 1.24 24.13 10.04
N ASP A 226 0.80 24.35 8.80
CA ASP A 226 1.05 25.60 8.05
C ASP A 226 0.16 26.77 8.53
N ASN A 227 -0.13 26.84 9.83
CA ASN A 227 -0.66 28.05 10.47
C ASN A 227 0.22 28.61 11.59
N ASP A 228 1.35 27.98 11.93
CA ASP A 228 2.25 28.55 12.92
C ASP A 228 3.70 28.28 12.54
N LEU A 229 4.33 29.28 11.91
CA LEU A 229 5.61 29.81 12.38
C LEU A 229 5.90 31.16 11.68
N PRO A 230 6.29 32.20 12.44
CA PRO A 230 6.50 33.54 11.93
C PRO A 230 7.75 33.59 11.05
N MET A 231 7.66 34.43 10.01
CA MET A 231 8.84 34.87 9.27
C MET A 231 9.88 35.41 10.23
N LEU A 232 11.08 34.85 10.20
CA LEU A 232 12.38 35.53 10.32
C LEU A 232 13.50 34.61 9.84
#